data_AF-A0A218ZT18-F1
#
_entry.id   AF-A0A218ZT18-F1
#
_cell.length_a   1.000
_cell.length_b   1.000
_cell.length_c   1.000
_cell.angle_alpha   90.00
_cell.angle_beta   90.00
_cell.angle_gamma   90.00
#
_symmetry.space_group_name_H-M   'P 1'
#
loop_
_entity.id
_entity.type
_entity.pdbx_description
1 polymer ?
#
loop_
_entity_poly.entity_id
_entity_poly.type
_entity_poly.pdbx_seq_one_letter_code
_entity_poly.pdbx_strand_id
1 'polypeptide(L)'
;MADQKKVNKDEKEEKAQEGENTQNISVKGIKKDVYDKVSQIARITGKTLGEVTNEAYKSLIGAFDGAGHISRNFREGLSGTMSRYVENIKTLDITKKDLEDIGHKTVFKNIDNLVLVDVDDETFDRYIDAIINVKSLSIPASLRKSKVLLKCSYVDTISQGK
;
A
#
# COMPACT_ATOMS: atom_id res chain seq x y z
N MET A 1 -2.01 38.63 8.89
CA MET A 1 -3.43 38.21 8.85
C MET A 1 -3.92 37.78 7.45
N ALA A 2 -3.14 37.97 6.37
CA ALA A 2 -3.51 37.57 5.01
C ALA A 2 -3.04 36.16 4.60
N ASP A 3 -2.00 35.60 5.24
CA ASP A 3 -1.43 34.31 4.85
C ASP A 3 -2.17 33.06 5.36
N GLN A 4 -2.85 33.14 6.51
CA GLN A 4 -3.65 32.00 7.01
C GLN A 4 -4.93 31.74 6.20
N LYS A 5 -5.32 32.68 5.32
CA LYS A 5 -6.54 32.56 4.50
C LYS A 5 -6.29 31.90 3.14
N LYS A 6 -5.03 31.83 2.68
CA LYS A 6 -4.63 31.13 1.45
C LYS A 6 -4.46 29.62 1.68
N VAL A 7 -3.76 29.23 2.75
CA VAL A 7 -3.54 27.81 3.10
C VAL A 7 -4.86 27.05 3.28
N ASN A 8 -5.87 27.70 3.88
CA ASN A 8 -7.21 27.11 4.08
C ASN A 8 -8.07 27.01 2.80
N LYS A 9 -7.64 27.64 1.71
CA LYS A 9 -8.33 27.60 0.41
C LYS A 9 -7.75 26.50 -0.47
N ASP A 10 -6.43 26.32 -0.43
CA ASP A 10 -5.72 25.29 -1.19
C ASP A 10 -6.07 23.86 -0.67
N GLU A 11 -6.17 23.66 0.65
CA GLU A 11 -6.65 22.37 1.23
C GLU A 11 -8.13 22.06 0.93
N LYS A 12 -8.94 23.09 0.65
CA LYS A 12 -10.35 22.94 0.27
C LYS A 12 -10.52 22.63 -1.22
N GLU A 13 -9.60 23.09 -2.05
CA GLU A 13 -9.59 22.82 -3.50
C GLU A 13 -8.99 21.43 -3.81
N GLU A 14 -8.01 20.95 -3.04
CA GLU A 14 -7.45 19.59 -3.20
C GLU A 14 -8.48 18.49 -2.83
N LYS A 15 -9.31 18.70 -1.79
CA LYS A 15 -10.41 17.79 -1.45
C LYS A 15 -11.61 17.88 -2.41
N ALA A 16 -11.69 18.90 -3.25
CA ALA A 16 -12.79 19.05 -4.20
C ALA A 16 -12.55 18.27 -5.50
N GLN A 17 -11.30 17.99 -5.87
CA GLN A 17 -10.97 17.30 -7.13
C GLN A 17 -11.15 15.78 -7.10
N GLU A 18 -11.13 15.12 -5.94
CA GLU A 18 -11.40 13.67 -5.85
C GLU A 18 -12.89 13.30 -6.00
N GLY A 19 -13.80 14.28 -5.90
CA GLY A 19 -15.25 14.06 -5.94
C GLY A 19 -15.87 13.98 -7.33
N GLU A 20 -15.14 14.29 -8.40
CA GLU A 20 -15.75 14.54 -9.72
C GLU A 20 -16.03 13.29 -10.58
N ASN A 21 -15.69 12.07 -10.13
CA ASN A 21 -15.88 10.86 -10.94
C ASN A 21 -16.61 9.71 -10.24
N THR A 22 -17.49 10.01 -9.29
CA THR A 22 -18.38 8.99 -8.69
C THR A 22 -19.69 8.90 -9.48
N GLN A 23 -19.85 7.84 -10.27
CA GLN A 23 -21.12 7.51 -10.93
C GLN A 23 -21.98 6.59 -10.06
N ASN A 24 -23.30 6.67 -10.22
CA ASN A 24 -24.22 5.71 -9.61
C ASN A 24 -24.09 4.34 -10.29
N ILE A 25 -23.40 3.41 -9.64
CA ILE A 25 -23.19 2.04 -10.13
C ILE A 25 -24.13 1.09 -9.36
N SER A 26 -24.92 0.30 -10.09
CA SER A 26 -25.76 -0.76 -9.51
C SER A 26 -25.19 -2.13 -9.86
N VAL A 27 -24.77 -2.88 -8.84
CA VAL A 27 -24.22 -4.24 -9.00
C VAL A 27 -25.29 -5.25 -8.57
N LYS A 28 -25.72 -6.12 -9.49
CA LYS A 28 -26.71 -7.17 -9.23
C LYS A 28 -26.03 -8.50 -8.91
N GLY A 29 -26.68 -9.33 -8.09
CA GLY A 29 -26.23 -10.70 -7.79
C GLY A 29 -25.29 -10.83 -6.59
N ILE A 30 -25.12 -9.78 -5.78
CA ILE A 30 -24.39 -9.87 -4.52
C ILE A 30 -25.22 -10.69 -3.52
N LYS A 31 -24.65 -11.77 -2.98
CA LYS A 31 -25.31 -12.55 -1.93
C LYS A 31 -25.50 -11.72 -0.67
N LYS A 32 -26.65 -11.87 -0.01
CA LYS A 32 -27.03 -11.07 1.16
C LYS A 32 -26.01 -11.15 2.30
N ASP A 33 -25.52 -12.36 2.60
CA ASP A 33 -24.52 -12.59 3.64
C ASP A 33 -23.17 -11.91 3.35
N VAL A 34 -22.78 -11.82 2.08
CA VAL A 34 -21.57 -11.10 1.66
C VAL A 34 -21.77 -9.59 1.84
N TYR A 35 -22.90 -9.05 1.37
CA TYR A 35 -23.24 -7.65 1.54
C TYR A 35 -23.26 -7.23 3.02
N ASP A 36 -23.88 -8.05 3.87
CA ASP A 36 -24.00 -7.77 5.30
C ASP A 36 -22.61 -7.70 5.97
N LYS A 37 -21.70 -8.62 5.63
CA LYS A 37 -20.31 -8.61 6.13
C LYS A 37 -19.54 -7.37 5.69
N VAL A 38 -19.61 -7.01 4.41
CA VAL A 38 -18.92 -5.80 3.89
C VAL A 38 -19.50 -4.53 4.53
N SER A 39 -20.82 -4.49 4.73
CA SER A 39 -21.49 -3.39 5.43
C SER A 39 -21.05 -3.28 6.90
N GLN A 40 -20.85 -4.41 7.59
CA GLN A 40 -20.31 -4.42 8.95
C GLN A 40 -18.88 -3.90 8.98
N ILE A 41 -18.03 -4.34 8.04
CA ILE A 41 -16.65 -3.86 7.92
C ILE A 41 -16.63 -2.35 7.78
N ALA A 42 -17.40 -1.81 6.83
CA ALA A 42 -17.50 -0.36 6.61
C ALA A 42 -17.86 0.42 7.89
N ARG A 43 -18.87 -0.07 8.64
CA ARG A 43 -19.29 0.54 9.92
C ARG A 43 -18.18 0.50 10.97
N ILE A 44 -17.50 -0.64 11.14
CA ILE A 44 -16.45 -0.82 12.15
C ILE A 44 -15.22 0.04 11.82
N THR A 45 -14.91 0.20 10.53
CA THR A 45 -13.76 0.99 10.07
C THR A 45 -14.06 2.49 9.92
N GLY A 46 -15.30 2.92 10.17
CA GLY A 46 -15.72 4.31 9.94
C GLY A 46 -15.69 4.75 8.47
N LYS A 47 -15.70 3.78 7.53
CA LYS A 47 -15.67 4.02 6.09
C LYS A 47 -17.07 3.87 5.49
N THR A 48 -17.29 4.47 4.33
CA THR A 48 -18.48 4.21 3.52
C THR A 48 -18.38 2.85 2.83
N LEU A 49 -19.54 2.28 2.47
CA LEU A 49 -19.58 1.04 1.68
C LEU A 49 -18.86 1.23 0.33
N GLY A 50 -18.95 2.43 -0.25
CA GLY A 50 -18.27 2.79 -1.48
C GLY A 50 -16.75 2.74 -1.36
N GLU A 51 -16.17 3.29 -0.29
CA GLU A 51 -14.72 3.25 -0.04
C GLU A 51 -14.21 1.82 0.15
N VAL A 52 -14.88 1.02 0.98
CA VAL A 52 -14.51 -0.39 1.19
C VAL A 52 -14.61 -1.19 -0.12
N THR A 53 -15.65 -0.94 -0.90
CA THR A 53 -15.85 -1.61 -2.20
C THR A 53 -14.80 -1.16 -3.23
N ASN A 54 -14.47 0.13 -3.26
CA ASN A 54 -13.43 0.66 -4.14
C ASN A 54 -12.06 0.09 -3.79
N GLU A 55 -11.69 0.01 -2.51
CA GLU A 55 -10.44 -0.64 -2.07
C GLU A 55 -10.40 -2.11 -2.49
N ALA A 56 -11.51 -2.85 -2.34
CA ALA A 56 -11.62 -4.24 -2.78
C ALA A 56 -11.46 -4.38 -4.30
N TYR A 57 -12.09 -3.50 -5.11
CA TYR A 57 -11.91 -3.49 -6.56
C TYR A 57 -10.48 -3.17 -6.97
N LYS A 58 -9.84 -2.16 -6.35
CA LYS A 58 -8.43 -1.84 -6.61
C LYS A 58 -7.53 -3.04 -6.30
N SER A 59 -7.71 -3.68 -5.15
CA SER A 59 -6.95 -4.87 -4.74
C SER A 59 -7.15 -6.04 -5.71
N LEU A 60 -8.39 -6.33 -6.10
CA LEU A 60 -8.71 -7.36 -7.07
C LEU A 60 -8.06 -7.10 -8.43
N ILE A 61 -8.13 -5.86 -8.91
CA ILE A 61 -7.53 -5.46 -10.18
C ILE A 61 -6.00 -5.58 -10.11
N GLY A 62 -5.37 -5.21 -8.99
CA GLY A 62 -3.94 -5.43 -8.77
C GLY A 62 -3.53 -6.89 -8.76
N ALA A 63 -4.36 -7.77 -8.20
CA ALA A 63 -4.12 -9.21 -8.25
C ALA A 63 -4.18 -9.79 -9.67
N PHE A 64 -4.94 -9.18 -10.59
CA PHE A 64 -5.05 -9.59 -11.99
C PHE A 64 -4.01 -8.94 -12.93
N ASP A 65 -3.18 -8.00 -12.45
CA ASP A 65 -2.18 -7.29 -13.27
C ASP A 65 -1.00 -8.18 -13.72
N GLY A 66 -0.97 -9.45 -13.29
CA GLY A 66 -0.12 -10.47 -13.91
C GLY A 66 -0.44 -10.75 -15.40
N ALA A 67 -1.57 -10.23 -15.94
CA ALA A 67 -2.06 -10.53 -17.30
C ALA A 67 -2.45 -9.31 -18.17
N GLY A 68 -1.95 -8.10 -17.88
CA GLY A 68 -1.65 -7.09 -18.93
C GLY A 68 -2.78 -6.36 -19.69
N HIS A 69 -3.99 -6.16 -19.14
CA HIS A 69 -5.08 -5.48 -19.85
C HIS A 69 -5.79 -4.36 -19.07
N ILE A 70 -5.04 -3.49 -18.39
CA ILE A 70 -5.59 -2.31 -17.72
C ILE A 70 -5.13 -1.03 -18.43
N SER A 71 -6.05 -0.08 -18.65
CA SER A 71 -5.74 1.19 -19.33
C SER A 71 -4.75 2.05 -18.54
N ARG A 72 -3.92 2.81 -19.25
CA ARG A 72 -2.86 3.67 -18.65
C ARG A 72 -3.43 4.66 -17.63
N ASN A 73 -4.57 5.29 -17.94
CA ASN A 73 -5.23 6.25 -17.06
C ASN A 73 -5.77 5.60 -15.77
N PHE A 74 -6.25 4.35 -15.85
CA PHE A 74 -6.69 3.61 -14.67
C PHE A 74 -5.48 3.20 -13.81
N ARG A 75 -4.38 2.77 -14.43
CA ARG A 75 -3.11 2.51 -13.73
C ARG A 75 -2.57 3.74 -13.02
N GLU A 76 -2.65 4.92 -13.60
CA GLU A 76 -2.20 6.17 -12.97
C GLU A 76 -3.06 6.52 -11.74
N GLY A 77 -4.38 6.37 -11.81
CA GLY A 77 -5.28 6.52 -10.65
C GLY A 77 -5.15 5.41 -9.59
N LEU A 78 -4.63 4.24 -9.96
CA LEU A 78 -4.28 3.15 -9.04
C LEU A 78 -2.89 3.33 -8.41
N SER A 79 -1.94 3.96 -9.10
CA SER A 79 -0.54 4.04 -8.69
C SER A 79 -0.32 4.90 -7.44
N GLY A 80 -1.26 5.77 -7.09
CA GLY A 80 -1.29 6.47 -5.80
C GLY A 80 -1.77 5.59 -4.62
N THR A 81 -2.35 4.42 -4.88
CA THR A 81 -2.94 3.53 -3.86
C THR A 81 -2.35 2.12 -3.85
N MET A 82 -1.68 1.67 -4.91
CA MET A 82 -1.20 0.29 -5.03
C MET A 82 0.30 0.16 -4.85
N SER A 83 0.67 -0.58 -3.82
CA SER A 83 2.04 -0.99 -3.56
C SER A 83 2.56 -1.87 -4.69
N ARG A 84 3.79 -1.60 -5.16
CA ARG A 84 4.48 -2.40 -6.18
C ARG A 84 5.00 -3.69 -5.57
N TYR A 85 5.00 -4.79 -6.33
CA TYR A 85 5.52 -6.07 -5.83
C TYR A 85 6.95 -6.29 -6.32
N VAL A 86 7.83 -6.64 -5.39
CA VAL A 86 9.15 -7.20 -5.65
C VAL A 86 9.13 -8.63 -5.14
N GLU A 87 9.11 -9.60 -6.05
CA GLU A 87 8.80 -10.98 -5.68
C GLU A 87 9.60 -12.06 -6.42
N ASN A 88 9.64 -13.25 -5.79
CA ASN A 88 10.25 -14.48 -6.30
C ASN A 88 11.76 -14.35 -6.55
N ILE A 89 12.47 -13.73 -5.60
CA ILE A 89 13.91 -13.50 -5.65
C ILE A 89 14.59 -14.30 -4.54
N LYS A 90 15.68 -14.99 -4.85
CA LYS A 90 16.42 -15.75 -3.82
C LYS A 90 17.11 -14.83 -2.81
N THR A 91 17.82 -13.81 -3.27
CA THR A 91 18.54 -12.89 -2.38
C THR A 91 18.46 -11.49 -2.96
N LEU A 92 18.09 -10.53 -2.10
CA LEU A 92 17.91 -9.14 -2.48
C LEU A 92 18.49 -8.25 -1.39
N ASP A 93 19.39 -7.38 -1.79
CA ASP A 93 19.86 -6.25 -0.99
C ASP A 93 19.19 -5.00 -1.56
N ILE A 94 18.53 -4.25 -0.70
CA ILE A 94 17.81 -3.02 -1.09
C ILE A 94 18.27 -1.87 -0.21
N THR A 95 18.67 -0.79 -0.86
CA THR A 95 19.10 0.44 -0.21
C THR A 95 17.95 1.44 -0.11
N LYS A 96 18.13 2.47 0.73
CA LYS A 96 17.27 3.64 0.78
C LYS A 96 17.14 4.29 -0.59
N LYS A 97 18.25 4.43 -1.32
CA LYS A 97 18.26 5.01 -2.66
C LYS A 97 17.40 4.20 -3.63
N ASP A 98 17.48 2.87 -3.60
CA ASP A 98 16.66 2.02 -4.48
C ASP A 98 15.15 2.23 -4.21
N LEU A 99 14.77 2.35 -2.92
CA LEU A 99 13.39 2.63 -2.53
C LEU A 99 12.91 4.02 -2.99
N GLU A 100 13.78 5.02 -2.90
CA GLU A 100 13.53 6.38 -3.39
C GLU A 100 13.40 6.42 -4.92
N ASP A 101 14.26 5.69 -5.64
CA ASP A 101 14.24 5.58 -7.10
C ASP A 101 12.97 4.84 -7.60
N ILE A 102 12.45 3.88 -6.83
CA ILE A 102 11.14 3.25 -7.11
C ILE A 102 9.99 4.26 -6.96
N GLY A 103 10.10 5.20 -6.02
CA GLY A 103 9.17 6.32 -5.83
C GLY A 103 7.76 5.94 -5.33
N HIS A 104 7.53 4.66 -5.03
CA HIS A 104 6.24 4.12 -4.62
C HIS A 104 6.40 3.14 -3.45
N LYS A 105 5.31 2.95 -2.70
CA LYS A 105 5.22 1.87 -1.71
C LYS A 105 5.44 0.51 -2.36
N THR A 106 6.17 -0.36 -1.69
CA THR A 106 6.62 -1.65 -2.23
C THR A 106 6.34 -2.77 -1.24
N VAL A 107 5.79 -3.87 -1.74
CA VAL A 107 5.62 -5.14 -1.05
C VAL A 107 6.74 -6.07 -1.49
N PHE A 108 7.51 -6.56 -0.53
CA PHE A 108 8.53 -7.58 -0.76
C PHE A 108 7.95 -8.95 -0.46
N LYS A 109 7.96 -9.87 -1.43
CA LYS A 109 7.25 -11.15 -1.30
C LYS A 109 8.04 -12.35 -1.82
N ASN A 110 7.97 -13.49 -1.13
CA ASN A 110 8.63 -14.73 -1.57
C ASN A 110 10.14 -14.53 -1.79
N ILE A 111 10.85 -14.09 -0.75
CA ILE A 111 12.30 -13.83 -0.80
C ILE A 111 13.03 -14.67 0.24
N ASP A 112 14.05 -15.46 -0.14
CA ASP A 112 14.76 -16.25 0.86
C ASP A 112 15.58 -15.33 1.79
N ASN A 113 16.38 -14.41 1.23
CA ASN A 113 17.20 -13.48 2.01
C ASN A 113 16.95 -12.03 1.56
N LEU A 114 16.37 -11.20 2.43
CA LEU A 114 16.15 -9.77 2.19
C LEU A 114 17.03 -8.96 3.16
N VAL A 115 17.85 -8.06 2.62
CA VAL A 115 18.68 -7.14 3.41
C VAL A 115 18.23 -5.71 3.16
N LEU A 116 17.72 -5.06 4.20
CA LEU A 116 17.54 -3.60 4.22
C LEU A 116 18.87 -3.00 4.68
N VAL A 117 19.56 -2.25 3.82
CA VAL A 117 20.96 -1.85 4.08
C VAL A 117 21.05 -0.58 4.92
N ASP A 118 20.50 0.53 4.43
CA ASP A 118 20.59 1.89 4.99
C ASP A 118 19.21 2.54 5.14
N VAL A 119 18.19 1.69 5.31
CA VAL A 119 16.78 2.10 5.44
C VAL A 119 16.51 2.59 6.86
N ASP A 120 16.09 3.86 7.01
CA ASP A 120 15.63 4.43 8.28
C ASP A 120 14.11 4.28 8.47
N ASP A 121 13.62 4.64 9.66
CA ASP A 121 12.19 4.55 10.00
C ASP A 121 11.27 5.35 9.07
N GLU A 122 11.71 6.49 8.56
CA GLU A 122 10.91 7.35 7.68
C GLU A 122 10.79 6.71 6.29
N THR A 123 11.91 6.24 5.76
CA THR A 123 12.03 5.54 4.49
C THR A 123 11.20 4.26 4.51
N PHE A 124 11.28 3.49 5.61
CA PHE A 124 10.51 2.26 5.79
C PHE A 124 8.99 2.53 5.79
N ASP A 125 8.55 3.59 6.46
CA ASP A 125 7.13 3.93 6.50
C ASP A 125 6.60 4.44 5.16
N ARG A 126 7.43 5.23 4.46
CA ARG A 126 7.10 5.82 3.17
C ARG A 126 7.05 4.80 2.05
N TYR A 127 8.04 3.90 1.97
CA TYR A 127 8.27 3.08 0.78
C TYR A 127 8.05 1.59 0.98
N ILE A 128 7.98 1.08 2.21
CA ILE A 128 7.72 -0.36 2.43
C ILE A 128 6.29 -0.53 2.94
N ASP A 129 5.49 -1.30 2.21
CA ASP A 129 4.10 -1.55 2.58
C ASP A 129 3.94 -2.85 3.36
N ALA A 130 4.57 -3.92 2.87
CA ALA A 130 4.59 -5.21 3.54
C ALA A 130 5.82 -6.04 3.15
N ILE A 131 6.20 -6.95 4.03
CA ILE A 131 7.22 -7.97 3.81
C ILE A 131 6.58 -9.33 4.08
N ILE A 132 6.46 -10.17 3.07
CA ILE A 132 5.62 -11.36 3.09
C ILE A 132 6.41 -12.60 2.63
N ASN A 133 6.35 -13.70 3.37
CA ASN A 133 7.00 -14.96 3.01
C ASN A 133 8.52 -14.76 2.76
N VAL A 134 9.24 -14.37 3.82
CA VAL A 134 10.68 -14.13 3.78
C VAL A 134 11.41 -15.01 4.79
N LYS A 135 12.38 -15.81 4.38
CA LYS A 135 13.07 -16.71 5.33
C LYS A 135 13.97 -15.91 6.28
N SER A 136 14.83 -15.06 5.74
CA SER A 136 15.75 -14.24 6.52
C SER A 136 15.64 -12.78 6.13
N LEU A 137 15.23 -11.94 7.08
CA LEU A 137 15.20 -10.48 6.95
C LEU A 137 16.30 -9.86 7.82
N SER A 138 17.24 -9.16 7.20
CA SER A 138 18.26 -8.37 7.88
C SER A 138 17.88 -6.89 7.84
N ILE A 139 17.81 -6.26 9.02
CA ILE A 139 17.49 -4.83 9.16
C ILE A 139 18.66 -4.05 9.77
N PRO A 140 18.82 -2.76 9.43
CA PRO A 140 19.90 -1.95 9.98
C PRO A 140 19.61 -1.51 11.42
N ALA A 141 20.64 -1.06 12.14
CA ALA A 141 20.51 -0.56 13.50
C ALA A 141 19.62 0.71 13.59
N SER A 142 19.56 1.49 12.50
CA SER A 142 18.72 2.68 12.37
C SER A 142 17.22 2.40 12.32
N LEU A 143 16.81 1.16 11.99
CA LEU A 143 15.41 0.80 11.83
C LEU A 143 14.87 0.08 13.06
N ARG A 144 13.81 0.62 13.67
CA ARG A 144 13.21 0.02 14.86
C ARG A 144 12.53 -1.30 14.52
N LYS A 145 12.96 -2.39 15.17
CA LYS A 145 12.37 -3.73 15.00
C LYS A 145 10.86 -3.75 15.20
N SER A 146 10.32 -2.96 16.14
CA SER A 146 8.88 -2.87 16.38
C SER A 146 8.08 -2.39 15.17
N LYS A 147 8.60 -1.44 14.37
CA LYS A 147 7.95 -0.98 13.13
C LYS A 147 7.95 -2.08 12.05
N VAL A 148 9.07 -2.76 11.92
CA VAL A 148 9.25 -3.84 10.93
C VAL A 148 8.24 -4.95 11.17
N LEU A 149 8.07 -5.36 12.43
CA LEU A 149 7.14 -6.42 12.82
C LEU A 149 5.69 -6.15 12.38
N LEU A 150 5.24 -4.89 12.41
CA LEU A 150 3.86 -4.53 12.02
C LEU A 150 3.59 -4.70 10.52
N LYS A 151 4.64 -4.74 9.69
CA LYS A 151 4.54 -4.91 8.23
C LYS A 151 4.96 -6.30 7.75
N CYS A 152 5.37 -7.18 8.66
CA CYS A 152 5.84 -8.53 8.34
C CYS A 152 4.71 -9.57 8.44
N SER A 153 4.68 -10.51 7.49
CA SER A 153 3.82 -11.69 7.53
C SER A 153 4.59 -12.91 7.00
N TYR A 154 4.62 -14.01 7.76
CA TYR A 154 5.41 -15.21 7.41
C TYR A 154 6.91 -14.89 7.19
N VAL A 155 7.56 -14.36 8.24
CA VAL A 155 9.01 -14.13 8.24
C VAL A 155 9.65 -15.09 9.24
N ASP A 156 10.56 -15.96 8.81
CA ASP A 156 11.11 -17.01 9.69
C ASP A 156 12.12 -16.44 10.67
N THR A 157 13.01 -15.54 10.24
CA THR A 157 14.06 -14.94 11.06
C THR A 157 14.26 -13.46 10.75
N ILE A 158 14.35 -12.64 11.80
CA ILE A 158 14.68 -11.21 11.70
C ILE A 158 15.95 -10.92 12.49
N SER A 159 17.05 -10.66 11.79
CA SER A 159 18.32 -10.23 12.35
C SER A 159 18.47 -8.72 12.26
N GLN A 160 19.09 -8.10 13.26
CA GLN A 160 19.40 -6.68 13.26
C GLN A 160 20.92 -6.52 13.31
N GLY A 161 21.47 -5.75 12.37
CA GLY A 161 22.86 -5.35 12.40
C GLY A 161 23.16 -4.57 13.69
N LYS A 162 24.33 -4.80 14.28
CA LYS A 162 24.83 -4.01 15.42
C LYS A 162 25.15 -2.58 14.98
#